data_AF-A0A7S1MV31-F1
#
_entry.id   AF-A0A7S1MV31-F1
#
_cell.length_a   1.000
_cell.length_b   1.000
_cell.length_c   1.000
_cell.angle_alpha   90.00
_cell.angle_beta   90.00
_cell.angle_gamma   90.00
#
_symmetry.space_group_name_H-M   'P 1'
#
loop_
_entity.id
_entity.type
_entity.pdbx_description
1 polymer ?
#
loop_
_entity_poly.entity_id
_entity_poly.type
_entity_poly.pdbx_seq_one_letter_code
_entity_poly.pdbx_strand_id
1 'polypeptide(L)'
;EMKGTKANMYELELKGDHKEPWSTFTENIAVGMGQDEMKSFVVTFPDDYAVPALVGKQVRFETYVKKIMNRVAKEADARPEAEQRAEAIAALEASMERSNLDKVDQAIRQELMKTCTADTTKATEAVSWAKFGEKSTLDLQWQIIKEAIGRKEGIKDIDAIENFLRQKNTVNWVSA
;
A
#
# COMPACT_ATOMS: atom_id res chain seq x y z
N GLU A 1 14.20 29.35 3.36
CA GLU A 1 14.46 27.89 3.30
C GLU A 1 14.72 27.49 1.86
N MET A 2 15.75 26.68 1.58
CA MET A 2 16.00 26.16 0.24
C MET A 2 15.07 24.97 -0.04
N LYS A 3 14.37 24.99 -1.17
CA LYS A 3 13.57 23.83 -1.63
C LYS A 3 14.51 22.67 -1.98
N GLY A 4 14.15 21.45 -1.57
CA GLY A 4 14.89 20.22 -1.91
C GLY A 4 15.94 19.73 -0.88
N THR A 5 15.98 20.31 0.32
CA THR A 5 16.97 19.96 1.37
C THR A 5 16.54 18.86 2.33
N LYS A 6 15.31 18.34 2.20
CA LYS A 6 14.77 17.26 3.05
C LYS A 6 14.26 16.13 2.17
N ALA A 7 14.59 14.90 2.53
CA ALA A 7 14.09 13.68 1.91
C ALA A 7 13.59 12.73 3.00
N ASN A 8 12.44 12.11 2.79
CA ASN A 8 11.84 11.14 3.71
C ASN A 8 11.72 9.79 2.99
N MET A 9 12.11 8.70 3.68
CA MET A 9 12.12 7.34 3.12
C MET A 9 12.85 7.24 1.77
N TYR A 10 14.00 7.90 1.67
CA TYR A 10 14.84 7.85 0.48
C TYR A 10 15.59 6.52 0.41
N GLU A 11 15.45 5.80 -0.71
CA GLU A 11 16.21 4.59 -0.98
C GLU A 11 17.55 4.95 -1.62
N LEU A 12 18.64 4.55 -0.97
CA LEU A 12 20.00 4.78 -1.43
C LEU A 12 20.67 3.44 -1.76
N GLU A 13 21.13 3.29 -3.01
CA GLU A 13 21.96 2.16 -3.41
C GLU A 13 23.44 2.52 -3.20
N LEU A 14 24.11 1.81 -2.30
CA LEU A 14 25.53 1.98 -2.01
C LEU A 14 26.37 1.36 -3.12
N LYS A 15 26.61 2.11 -4.20
CA LYS A 15 27.56 1.75 -5.27
C LYS A 15 28.86 2.52 -5.08
N GLY A 16 29.98 1.92 -5.49
CA GLY A 16 31.32 2.53 -5.37
C GLY A 16 31.66 3.54 -6.47
N ASP A 17 30.73 3.89 -7.36
CA ASP A 17 30.97 4.73 -8.54
C ASP A 17 30.27 6.11 -8.48
N HIS A 18 29.85 6.55 -7.30
CA HIS A 18 29.27 7.88 -7.12
C HIS A 18 30.33 8.96 -7.37
N LYS A 19 29.97 10.02 -8.11
CA LYS A 19 30.82 11.20 -8.25
C LYS A 19 30.76 12.05 -6.99
N GLU A 20 31.81 12.84 -6.73
CA GLU A 20 31.76 13.86 -5.69
C GLU A 20 30.57 14.82 -5.92
N PRO A 21 29.88 15.25 -4.86
CA PRO A 21 30.16 15.02 -3.44
C PRO A 21 29.50 13.75 -2.85
N TRP A 22 28.81 12.98 -3.70
CA TRP A 22 27.99 11.85 -3.27
C TRP A 22 28.81 10.62 -2.89
N SER A 23 30.04 10.46 -3.42
CA SER A 23 30.98 9.42 -2.95
C SER A 23 31.21 9.56 -1.45
N THR A 24 31.67 10.75 -1.03
CA THR A 24 31.89 11.08 0.38
C THR A 24 30.64 10.87 1.23
N PHE A 25 29.46 11.23 0.73
CA PHE A 25 28.19 10.99 1.42
C PHE A 25 27.93 9.48 1.61
N THR A 26 28.05 8.69 0.54
CA THR A 26 27.82 7.24 0.60
C THR A 26 28.84 6.50 1.46
N GLU A 27 30.10 6.91 1.46
CA GLU A 27 31.14 6.34 2.32
C GLU A 27 30.84 6.59 3.81
N ASN A 28 30.42 7.80 4.17
CA ASN A 28 30.07 8.15 5.54
C ASN A 28 28.85 7.37 6.08
N ILE A 29 27.92 6.99 5.20
CA ILE A 29 26.77 6.14 5.54
C ILE A 29 27.16 4.66 5.57
N ALA A 30 27.93 4.20 4.58
CA ALA A 30 28.35 2.80 4.48
C ALA A 30 29.29 2.39 5.63
N VAL A 31 30.15 3.31 6.08
CA VAL A 31 31.11 3.06 7.15
C VAL A 31 30.48 3.42 8.50
N GLY A 32 30.06 2.37 9.21
CA GLY A 32 29.76 2.43 10.64
C GLY A 32 28.37 2.96 11.02
N MET A 33 27.39 2.96 10.11
CA MET A 33 25.98 3.15 10.50
C MET A 33 25.23 1.83 10.53
N GLY A 34 24.57 1.54 11.65
CA GLY A 34 23.60 0.47 11.79
C GLY A 34 22.19 0.88 11.38
N GLN A 35 21.28 -0.09 11.36
CA GLN A 35 19.84 0.20 11.26
C GLN A 35 19.36 0.96 12.50
N ASP A 36 18.45 1.90 12.31
CA ASP A 36 17.85 2.79 13.32
C ASP A 36 18.86 3.74 14.00
N GLU A 37 19.97 4.00 13.33
CA GLU A 37 20.98 4.95 13.78
C GLU A 37 20.82 6.32 13.11
N MET A 38 21.09 7.38 13.89
CA MET A 38 21.17 8.75 13.42
C MET A 38 22.63 9.20 13.41
N LYS A 39 23.10 9.74 12.28
CA LYS A 39 24.45 10.29 12.15
C LYS A 39 24.39 11.65 11.48
N SER A 40 25.30 12.53 11.91
CA SER A 40 25.54 13.80 11.24
C SER A 40 26.97 13.87 10.73
N PHE A 41 27.16 14.34 9.51
CA PHE A 41 28.48 14.51 8.90
C PHE A 41 28.46 15.68 7.92
N VAL A 42 29.64 16.17 7.57
CA VAL A 42 29.81 17.32 6.68
C VAL A 42 30.30 16.84 5.33
N VAL A 43 29.70 17.36 4.27
CA VAL A 43 30.06 17.07 2.89
C VAL A 43 30.37 18.38 2.19
N THR A 44 31.47 18.42 1.44
CA THR A 44 31.90 19.59 0.67
C THR A 44 31.49 19.41 -0.79
N PHE A 45 30.75 20.37 -1.34
CA PHE A 45 30.37 20.37 -2.74
C PHE A 45 31.52 20.89 -3.61
N PRO A 46 31.79 20.27 -4.77
CA PRO A 46 32.88 20.69 -5.66
C PRO A 46 32.57 22.01 -6.36
N ASP A 47 33.62 22.61 -6.94
CA ASP A 47 33.53 23.92 -7.61
C ASP A 47 32.74 23.89 -8.93
N ASP A 48 32.63 22.70 -9.54
CA ASP A 48 31.90 22.45 -10.78
C ASP A 48 30.48 21.91 -10.56
N TYR A 49 29.96 22.01 -9.34
CA TYR A 49 28.65 21.46 -9.00
C TYR A 49 27.50 22.15 -9.75
N ALA A 50 26.56 21.36 -10.26
CA ALA A 50 25.46 21.82 -11.10
C ALA A 50 24.54 22.88 -10.45
N VAL A 51 24.57 23.00 -9.11
CA VAL A 51 23.75 23.97 -8.36
C VAL A 51 24.66 25.10 -7.84
N PRO A 52 24.62 26.31 -8.45
CA PRO A 52 25.50 27.43 -8.09
C PRO A 52 25.43 27.84 -6.62
N ALA A 53 24.27 27.64 -5.98
CA ALA A 53 24.08 27.98 -4.57
C ALA A 53 24.87 27.09 -3.60
N LEU A 54 25.32 25.92 -4.04
CA LEU A 54 26.04 24.92 -3.24
C LEU A 54 27.51 24.77 -3.63
N VAL A 55 27.94 25.33 -4.77
CA VAL A 55 29.32 25.33 -5.24
C VAL A 55 30.30 25.77 -4.14
N GLY A 56 31.30 24.93 -3.86
CA GLY A 56 32.36 25.17 -2.87
C GLY A 56 31.89 25.23 -1.40
N LYS A 57 30.61 24.94 -1.11
CA LYS A 57 30.07 25.02 0.25
C LYS A 57 30.17 23.69 0.98
N GLN A 58 30.38 23.80 2.29
CA GLN A 58 30.26 22.69 3.22
C GLN A 58 28.84 22.63 3.76
N VAL A 59 28.20 21.46 3.66
CA VAL A 59 26.84 21.22 4.14
C VAL A 59 26.86 20.09 5.15
N ARG A 60 26.16 20.29 6.28
CA ARG A 60 25.92 19.24 7.27
C ARG A 60 24.67 18.45 6.88
N PHE A 61 24.80 17.14 6.77
CA PHE A 61 23.69 16.22 6.62
C PHE A 61 23.37 15.58 7.97
N GLU A 62 22.07 15.47 8.28
CA GLU A 62 21.54 14.69 9.39
C GLU A 62 20.72 13.55 8.78
N THR A 63 21.23 12.32 8.89
CA THR A 63 20.64 11.14 8.25
C THR A 63 20.20 10.14 9.31
N TYR A 64 18.99 9.60 9.14
CA TYR A 64 18.46 8.50 9.93
C TYR A 64 18.31 7.27 9.03
N VAL A 65 19.01 6.17 9.36
CA VAL A 65 18.97 4.94 8.56
C VAL A 65 17.83 4.07 9.06
N LYS A 66 16.67 4.14 8.39
CA LYS A 66 15.50 3.34 8.78
C LYS A 66 15.66 1.85 8.52
N LYS A 67 16.32 1.46 7.42
CA LYS A 67 16.45 0.06 7.02
C LYS A 67 17.67 -0.14 6.12
N ILE A 68 18.42 -1.21 6.37
CA ILE A 68 19.51 -1.66 5.51
C ILE A 68 19.04 -2.95 4.83
N MET A 69 19.22 -3.05 3.52
CA MET A 69 18.81 -4.21 2.73
C MET A 69 19.96 -4.67 1.85
N ASN A 70 20.17 -5.99 1.80
CA ASN A 70 21.13 -6.61 0.89
C ASN A 70 20.41 -7.10 -0.35
N ARG A 71 20.86 -6.67 -1.52
CA ARG A 71 20.34 -7.15 -2.80
C ARG A 71 20.94 -8.53 -3.08
N VAL A 72 20.16 -9.57 -2.81
CA VAL A 72 20.51 -10.94 -3.22
C VAL A 72 19.98 -11.14 -4.63
N ALA A 73 20.87 -11.41 -5.58
CA ALA A 73 20.46 -11.85 -6.91
C ALA A 73 19.77 -13.20 -6.76
N LYS A 74 18.51 -13.30 -7.19
CA LYS A 74 17.82 -14.58 -7.25
C LYS A 74 18.50 -15.45 -8.30
N GLU A 75 18.62 -16.74 -8.03
CA GLU A 75 19.11 -17.70 -9.00
C GLU A 75 18.26 -17.64 -10.27
N ALA A 76 18.92 -17.75 -11.43
CA ALA A 76 18.20 -17.82 -12.69
C ALA A 76 17.33 -19.07 -12.68
N ASP A 77 16.05 -18.91 -12.98
CA ASP A 77 15.12 -20.01 -13.07
C ASP A 77 15.57 -20.94 -14.22
N ALA A 78 15.96 -22.16 -13.88
CA ALA A 78 16.51 -23.15 -14.79
C ALA A 78 15.43 -23.86 -15.63
N ARG A 79 14.14 -23.60 -15.37
CA ARG A 79 13.02 -24.19 -16.12
C ARG A 79 12.96 -23.62 -17.53
N PRO A 80 12.40 -24.34 -18.52
CA PRO A 80 12.20 -23.80 -19.87
C PRO A 80 11.41 -22.48 -19.87
N GLU A 81 11.77 -21.55 -20.76
CA GLU A 81 11.11 -20.24 -20.86
C GLU A 81 9.59 -20.35 -21.05
N ALA A 82 9.14 -21.38 -21.78
CA ALA A 82 7.73 -21.65 -22.00
C ALA A 82 6.97 -21.95 -20.69
N GLU A 83 7.58 -22.70 -19.76
CA GLU A 83 6.99 -23.00 -18.46
C GLU A 83 6.94 -21.75 -17.57
N GLN A 84 8.01 -20.95 -17.56
CA GLN A 84 8.06 -19.68 -16.82
C GLN A 84 7.00 -18.70 -17.33
N ARG A 85 6.83 -18.59 -18.66
CA ARG A 85 5.80 -17.74 -19.27
C ARG A 85 4.40 -18.23 -18.96
N ALA A 86 4.16 -19.53 -19.01
CA ALA A 86 2.85 -20.10 -18.67
C ALA A 86 2.47 -19.81 -17.21
N GLU A 87 3.41 -19.97 -16.27
CA GLU A 87 3.20 -19.64 -14.87
C GLU A 87 2.94 -18.13 -14.67
N ALA A 88 3.73 -17.28 -15.32
CA ALA A 88 3.55 -15.83 -15.24
C ALA A 88 2.20 -15.36 -15.80
N ILE A 89 1.75 -15.94 -16.92
CA ILE A 89 0.44 -15.66 -17.51
C ILE A 89 -0.67 -16.11 -16.57
N ALA A 90 -0.60 -17.34 -16.05
CA ALA A 90 -1.60 -17.86 -15.11
C ALA A 90 -1.69 -17.00 -13.82
N ALA A 91 -0.55 -16.57 -13.29
CA ALA A 91 -0.49 -15.68 -12.13
C ALA A 91 -1.08 -14.30 -12.43
N LEU A 92 -0.83 -13.75 -13.63
CA LEU A 92 -1.37 -12.48 -14.07
C LEU A 92 -2.89 -12.55 -14.26
N GLU A 93 -3.38 -13.60 -14.93
CA GLU A 93 -4.82 -13.84 -15.12
C GLU A 93 -5.54 -13.99 -13.77
N ALA A 94 -5.00 -14.79 -12.85
CA ALA A 94 -5.55 -14.93 -11.50
C ALA A 94 -5.51 -13.62 -10.70
N SER A 95 -4.50 -12.77 -10.92
CA SER A 95 -4.44 -11.44 -10.29
C SER A 95 -5.46 -10.48 -10.89
N MET A 96 -5.64 -10.51 -12.21
CA MET A 96 -6.63 -9.67 -12.91
C MET A 96 -8.05 -10.05 -12.50
N GLU A 97 -8.35 -11.35 -12.45
CA GLU A 97 -9.66 -11.85 -12.04
C GLU A 97 -9.99 -11.42 -10.60
N ARG A 98 -9.07 -11.62 -9.65
CA ARG A 98 -9.23 -11.13 -8.27
C ARG A 98 -9.45 -9.62 -8.21
N SER A 99 -8.66 -8.84 -8.94
CA SER A 99 -8.82 -7.38 -8.96
C SER A 99 -10.15 -6.94 -9.54
N ASN A 100 -10.65 -7.63 -10.57
CA ASN A 100 -11.95 -7.33 -11.17
C ASN A 100 -13.09 -7.68 -10.22
N LEU A 101 -13.04 -8.84 -9.57
CA LEU A 101 -14.02 -9.24 -8.56
C LEU A 101 -14.04 -8.25 -7.38
N ASP A 102 -12.87 -7.86 -6.87
CA ASP A 102 -12.78 -6.85 -5.79
C ASP A 102 -13.40 -5.52 -6.19
N LYS A 103 -13.21 -5.06 -7.44
CA LYS A 103 -13.82 -3.83 -7.95
C LYS A 103 -15.35 -3.95 -8.05
N VAL A 104 -15.84 -5.10 -8.51
CA VAL A 104 -17.28 -5.39 -8.58
C VAL A 104 -17.89 -5.36 -7.19
N ASP A 105 -17.25 -6.03 -6.22
CA ASP A 105 -17.73 -6.05 -4.83
C ASP A 105 -17.71 -4.67 -4.19
N GLN A 106 -16.66 -3.87 -4.43
CA GLN A 106 -16.61 -2.49 -3.96
C GLN A 106 -17.72 -1.65 -4.55
N ALA A 107 -18.02 -1.80 -5.84
CA ALA A 107 -19.11 -1.08 -6.50
C ALA A 107 -20.48 -1.50 -5.92
N ILE A 108 -20.72 -2.80 -5.74
CA ILE A 108 -21.93 -3.33 -5.11
C ILE A 108 -22.07 -2.80 -3.68
N ARG A 109 -21.00 -2.86 -2.88
CA ARG A 109 -20.97 -2.35 -1.51
C ARG A 109 -21.33 -0.86 -1.49
N GLN A 110 -20.70 -0.05 -2.34
CA GLN A 110 -20.98 1.39 -2.39
C GLN A 110 -22.43 1.69 -2.76
N GLU A 111 -22.99 0.98 -3.74
CA GLU A 111 -24.37 1.20 -4.19
C GLU A 111 -25.39 0.76 -3.12
N LEU A 112 -25.19 -0.41 -2.53
CA LEU A 112 -26.06 -0.91 -1.46
C LEU A 112 -25.94 -0.04 -0.20
N MET A 113 -24.75 0.44 0.17
CA MET A 113 -24.60 1.36 1.30
C MET A 113 -25.33 2.70 1.09
N LYS A 114 -25.50 3.16 -0.16
CA LYS A 114 -26.27 4.37 -0.48
C LYS A 114 -27.78 4.13 -0.54
N THR A 115 -28.21 2.97 -1.02
CA THR A 115 -29.61 2.67 -1.33
C THR A 115 -30.31 1.86 -0.25
N CYS A 116 -29.57 1.26 0.69
CA CYS A 116 -30.12 0.42 1.74
C CYS A 116 -30.97 1.20 2.73
N THR A 117 -32.19 0.71 2.96
CA THR A 117 -33.14 1.22 3.96
C THR A 117 -33.05 0.52 5.32
N ALA A 118 -32.12 -0.43 5.50
CA ALA A 118 -31.96 -1.10 6.78
C ALA A 118 -31.47 -0.10 7.84
N ASP A 119 -32.04 -0.17 9.04
CA ASP A 119 -31.70 0.70 10.18
C ASP A 119 -30.32 0.30 10.75
N THR A 120 -29.29 0.55 9.96
CA THR A 120 -27.89 0.24 10.29
C THR A 120 -27.36 1.19 11.36
N THR A 121 -27.91 2.40 11.45
CA THR A 121 -27.51 3.44 12.41
C THR A 121 -27.74 3.00 13.85
N LYS A 122 -28.95 2.57 14.22
CA LYS A 122 -29.23 2.12 15.60
C LYS A 122 -28.42 0.90 16.01
N ALA A 123 -28.20 -0.02 15.07
CA ALA A 123 -27.39 -1.22 15.31
C ALA A 123 -25.90 -0.86 15.50
N THR A 124 -25.37 0.13 14.77
CA THR A 124 -23.99 0.59 14.93
C THR A 124 -23.75 1.38 16.21
N GLU A 125 -24.72 2.16 16.69
CA GLU A 125 -24.61 2.95 17.94
C GLU A 125 -24.52 2.08 19.21
N ALA A 126 -25.14 0.90 19.17
CA ALA A 126 -25.16 -0.08 20.26
C ALA A 126 -23.83 -0.81 20.47
N VAL A 127 -22.90 -0.73 19.50
CA VAL A 127 -21.68 -1.54 19.51
C VAL A 127 -20.46 -0.67 19.81
N SER A 128 -19.83 -0.90 20.96
CA SER A 128 -18.70 -0.09 21.43
C SER A 128 -17.48 -0.13 20.53
N TRP A 129 -17.25 -1.21 19.77
CA TRP A 129 -16.09 -1.31 18.87
C TRP A 129 -16.28 -0.62 17.52
N ALA A 130 -17.53 -0.44 17.07
CA ALA A 130 -17.82 0.34 15.87
C ALA A 130 -17.48 1.83 16.06
N LYS A 131 -17.32 2.28 17.30
CA LYS A 131 -16.92 3.65 17.66
C LYS A 131 -15.42 3.92 17.49
N PHE A 132 -14.60 2.94 17.10
CA PHE A 132 -13.14 3.08 16.96
C PHE A 132 -12.66 3.69 15.62
N GLY A 133 -13.56 4.02 14.68
CA GLY A 133 -13.22 4.77 13.47
C GLY A 133 -14.19 4.56 12.31
N GLU A 134 -14.23 5.51 11.37
CA GLU A 134 -15.17 5.55 10.23
C GLU A 134 -15.16 4.25 9.40
N LYS A 135 -13.97 3.66 9.20
CA LYS A 135 -13.83 2.38 8.48
C LYS A 135 -14.52 1.23 9.20
N SER A 136 -14.37 1.13 10.53
CA SER A 136 -14.99 0.09 11.34
C SER A 136 -16.51 0.20 11.34
N THR A 137 -17.04 1.43 11.37
CA THR A 137 -18.48 1.69 11.23
C THR A 137 -19.00 1.20 9.87
N LEU A 138 -18.32 1.54 8.77
CA LEU A 138 -18.71 1.14 7.43
C LEU A 138 -18.65 -0.39 7.24
N ASP A 139 -17.72 -1.07 7.90
CA ASP A 139 -17.61 -2.54 7.87
C ASP A 139 -18.76 -3.22 8.63
N LEU A 140 -19.16 -2.67 9.79
CA LEU A 140 -20.33 -3.16 10.53
C LEU A 140 -21.63 -2.92 9.77
N GLN A 141 -21.82 -1.73 9.19
CA GLN A 141 -22.97 -1.42 8.35
C GLN A 141 -23.08 -2.41 7.19
N TRP A 142 -21.97 -2.70 6.53
CA TRP A 142 -21.92 -3.69 5.44
C TRP A 142 -22.33 -5.10 5.90
N GLN A 143 -21.87 -5.54 7.08
CA GLN A 143 -22.28 -6.83 7.64
C GLN A 143 -23.80 -6.89 7.91
N ILE A 144 -24.38 -5.85 8.50
CA ILE A 144 -25.82 -5.77 8.77
C ILE A 144 -26.63 -5.84 7.47
N ILE A 145 -26.16 -5.18 6.42
CA ILE A 145 -26.78 -5.24 5.08
C ILE A 145 -26.72 -6.67 4.53
N LYS A 146 -25.56 -7.33 4.58
CA LYS A 146 -25.43 -8.73 4.15
C LYS A 146 -26.37 -9.65 4.92
N GLU A 147 -26.46 -9.51 6.23
CA GLU A 147 -27.40 -10.30 7.04
C GLU A 147 -28.87 -10.04 6.72
N ALA A 148 -29.24 -8.80 6.39
CA ALA A 148 -30.60 -8.47 5.97
C ALA A 148 -30.94 -9.13 4.62
N ILE A 149 -30.00 -9.12 3.67
CA ILE A 149 -30.13 -9.77 2.36
C ILE A 149 -30.21 -11.29 2.53
N GLY A 150 -29.30 -11.89 3.30
CA GLY A 150 -29.31 -13.32 3.59
C GLY A 150 -30.61 -13.80 4.23
N ARG A 151 -31.15 -13.03 5.20
CA ARG A 151 -32.45 -13.34 5.82
C ARG A 151 -33.61 -13.31 4.83
N LYS A 152 -33.62 -12.37 3.88
CA LYS A 152 -34.69 -12.22 2.90
C LYS A 152 -34.64 -13.29 1.82
N GLU A 153 -33.45 -13.57 1.30
CA GLU A 153 -33.23 -14.51 0.20
C GLU A 153 -33.06 -15.96 0.69
N GLY A 154 -33.13 -16.19 2.01
CA GLY A 154 -32.96 -17.52 2.62
C GLY A 154 -31.53 -18.05 2.56
N ILE A 155 -30.54 -17.17 2.34
CA ILE A 155 -29.13 -17.51 2.22
C ILE A 155 -28.47 -17.37 3.60
N LYS A 156 -27.91 -18.46 4.12
CA LYS A 156 -27.28 -18.50 5.45
C LYS A 156 -25.77 -18.30 5.41
N ASP A 157 -25.15 -18.54 4.26
CA ASP A 157 -23.71 -18.45 4.07
C ASP A 157 -23.33 -17.08 3.48
N ILE A 158 -22.33 -16.44 4.06
CA ILE A 158 -21.89 -15.10 3.67
C ILE A 158 -21.27 -15.11 2.27
N ASP A 159 -20.51 -16.16 1.94
CA ASP A 159 -19.86 -16.29 0.63
C ASP A 159 -20.91 -16.51 -0.46
N ALA A 160 -21.98 -17.24 -0.15
CA ALA A 160 -23.13 -17.40 -1.03
C ALA A 160 -23.90 -16.08 -1.27
N ILE A 161 -23.95 -15.17 -0.28
CA ILE A 161 -24.55 -13.83 -0.44
C ILE A 161 -23.72 -12.99 -1.42
N GLU A 162 -22.39 -13.02 -1.31
CA GLU A 162 -21.50 -12.28 -2.23
C GLU A 162 -21.63 -12.79 -3.67
N ASN A 163 -21.67 -14.11 -3.85
CA ASN A 163 -21.94 -14.71 -5.16
C ASN A 163 -23.32 -14.36 -5.70
N PHE A 164 -24.35 -14.33 -4.85
CA PHE A 164 -25.70 -13.90 -5.24
C PHE A 164 -25.72 -12.46 -5.74
N LEU A 165 -25.00 -11.55 -5.08
CA LEU A 165 -24.93 -10.14 -5.46
C LEU A 165 -24.20 -9.91 -6.79
N ARG A 166 -23.21 -10.75 -7.11
CA ARG A 166 -22.46 -10.68 -8.38
C ARG A 166 -23.28 -11.10 -9.61
N GLN A 167 -24.37 -11.85 -9.43
CA GLN A 167 -25.17 -12.43 -10.53
C GLN A 167 -26.24 -11.49 -11.15
N LYS A 168 -26.17 -10.17 -10.91
CA LYS A 168 -27.19 -9.17 -11.35
C LYS A 168 -28.60 -9.44 -10.80
N ASN A 169 -28.70 -10.01 -9.61
CA ASN A 169 -30.00 -10.23 -8.96
C ASN A 169 -30.56 -8.91 -8.38
N THR A 170 -31.87 -8.72 -8.49
CA THR A 170 -32.56 -7.54 -7.93
C THR A 170 -32.67 -7.69 -6.41
N VAL A 171 -31.98 -6.83 -5.66
CA VAL A 171 -32.13 -6.77 -4.20
C VAL A 171 -33.37 -5.94 -3.88
N ASN A 172 -34.41 -6.59 -3.36
CA ASN A 172 -35.60 -5.88 -2.89
C ASN A 172 -35.39 -5.49 -1.42
N TRP A 173 -35.43 -4.20 -1.10
CA TRP A 173 -35.38 -3.76 0.29
C TRP A 173 -36.71 -4.03 1.01
N VAL A 174 -36.66 -4.23 2.33
CA VAL A 174 -37.87 -4.26 3.17
C VAL A 174 -37.95 -2.90 3.84
N SER A 175 -38.99 -2.12 3.52
CA SER A 175 -39.43 -1.06 4.43
C SER A 175 -40.02 -1.75 5.65
N ALA A 176 -39.41 -1.55 6.81
CA ALA A 176 -40.07 -1.81 8.09
C ALA A 176 -41.26 -0.85 8.24
#